data_AF-A0A974PF02-F1
#
_entry.id   AF-A0A974PF02-F1
#
_cell.length_a   1.000
_cell.length_b   1.000
_cell.length_c   1.000
_cell.angle_alpha   90.00
_cell.angle_beta   90.00
_cell.angle_gamma   90.00
#
_symmetry.space_group_name_H-M   'P 1'
#
loop_
_entity.id
_entity.type
_entity.pdbx_description
1 polymer ?
#
loop_
_entity_poly.entity_id
_entity_poly.type
_entity_poly.pdbx_seq_one_letter_code
_entity_poly.pdbx_strand_id
1 'polypeptide(L)'
;MKRKITIWAALILAGDLLLGTVSPSLGLGTPAVYAAGEFGMSATSPAAGEKNISLGSSIKLSFDRVVNPQSGEITITQAGNPFVTVSVGTLGLVGSSNYYEIRWGADKPLEPNKSYTVSIPKGLFKDGSGAESSAASWEFTTSPETSQGVSITEFSPVNNSRPDSAALKSVKLQAGQKIAKRWRVRQTYLFSR
;
A
#
# COMPACT_ATOMS: atom_id res chain seq x y z
N MET A 1 18.47 27.06 -64.13
CA MET A 1 18.99 28.28 -63.47
C MET A 1 19.22 27.93 -62.01
N LYS A 2 20.47 27.90 -61.53
CA LYS A 2 21.09 28.90 -60.62
C LYS A 2 20.23 29.17 -59.37
N ARG A 3 20.68 29.15 -58.10
CA ARG A 3 21.96 28.94 -57.41
C ARG A 3 21.66 29.19 -55.92
N LYS A 4 22.15 28.31 -55.01
CA LYS A 4 22.68 28.65 -53.65
C LYS A 4 21.62 29.22 -52.65
N ILE A 5 21.75 29.27 -51.32
CA ILE A 5 22.84 29.67 -50.43
C ILE A 5 22.52 29.12 -49.01
N THR A 6 23.54 28.61 -48.31
CA THR A 6 23.60 28.31 -46.87
C THR A 6 23.98 29.56 -46.08
N ILE A 7 23.16 30.05 -45.15
CA ILE A 7 23.47 31.14 -44.18
C ILE A 7 22.45 31.05 -43.02
N TRP A 8 22.70 31.23 -41.72
CA TRP A 8 23.86 31.32 -40.81
C TRP A 8 23.23 31.27 -39.40
N ALA A 9 23.98 30.82 -38.39
CA ALA A 9 23.63 31.06 -36.99
C ALA A 9 23.60 32.57 -36.70
N ALA A 10 22.58 33.03 -35.97
CA ALA A 10 22.60 34.31 -35.28
C ALA A 10 22.01 34.12 -33.87
N LEU A 11 22.93 33.85 -32.94
CA LEU A 11 22.78 34.05 -31.51
C LEU A 11 22.80 35.57 -31.26
N ILE A 12 21.69 36.16 -30.80
CA ILE A 12 21.72 37.43 -30.08
C ILE A 12 20.89 37.28 -28.81
N LEU A 13 21.62 37.19 -27.71
CA LEU A 13 21.16 37.26 -26.34
C LEU A 13 21.51 38.68 -25.83
N ALA A 14 20.50 39.52 -25.65
CA ALA A 14 20.46 40.72 -24.78
C ALA A 14 19.05 41.31 -24.99
N GLY A 15 18.14 41.39 -24.02
CA GLY A 15 18.33 41.88 -22.66
C GLY A 15 18.00 43.37 -22.67
N ASP A 16 16.75 43.75 -22.41
CA ASP A 16 16.43 44.81 -21.45
C ASP A 16 14.94 44.79 -21.07
N LEU A 17 14.72 45.08 -19.80
CA LEU A 17 13.51 45.01 -19.02
C LEU A 17 12.89 46.40 -18.99
N LEU A 18 11.73 46.62 -19.62
CA LEU A 18 10.93 47.81 -19.32
C LEU A 18 9.45 47.45 -19.09
N LEU A 19 9.04 47.67 -17.85
CA LEU A 19 7.66 47.65 -17.37
C LEU A 19 6.82 48.67 -18.15
N GLY A 20 5.76 48.18 -18.78
CA GLY A 20 4.70 48.99 -19.36
C GLY A 20 3.36 48.39 -19.01
N THR A 21 2.76 48.87 -17.91
CA THR A 21 1.39 48.57 -17.51
C THR A 21 0.42 49.08 -18.58
N VAL A 22 -0.19 48.17 -19.35
CA VAL A 22 -1.43 48.45 -20.08
C VAL A 22 -2.40 47.32 -19.83
N SER A 23 -3.33 47.57 -18.90
CA SER A 23 -4.53 46.76 -18.71
C SER A 23 -5.44 46.93 -19.92
N PRO A 24 -5.93 45.86 -20.56
CA PRO A 24 -7.16 45.95 -21.32
C PRO A 24 -8.34 45.46 -20.46
N SER A 25 -9.19 46.43 -20.17
CA SER A 25 -10.65 46.36 -20.27
C SER A 25 -11.39 45.20 -19.59
N LEU A 26 -12.15 45.60 -18.57
CA LEU A 26 -13.40 44.99 -18.11
C LEU A 26 -14.23 44.43 -19.29
N GLY A 27 -14.40 43.11 -19.31
CA GLY A 27 -15.24 42.38 -20.24
C GLY A 27 -15.83 41.15 -19.56
N LEU A 28 -17.01 41.36 -18.96
CA LEU A 28 -18.09 40.40 -18.68
C LEU A 28 -17.71 38.91 -18.62
N GLY A 29 -17.44 38.44 -17.39
CA GLY A 29 -18.08 37.24 -16.85
C GLY A 29 -17.90 35.93 -17.64
N THR A 30 -16.68 35.44 -17.79
CA THR A 30 -16.50 34.02 -17.43
C THR A 30 -16.50 33.99 -15.90
N PRO A 31 -17.38 33.25 -15.20
CA PRO A 31 -17.03 32.94 -13.83
C PRO A 31 -15.67 32.27 -13.95
N ALA A 32 -14.63 32.87 -13.35
CA ALA A 32 -13.51 32.08 -12.90
C ALA A 32 -14.20 30.99 -12.09
N VAL A 33 -14.29 29.78 -12.67
CA VAL A 33 -14.71 28.61 -11.93
C VAL A 33 -13.68 28.59 -10.83
N TYR A 34 -14.09 29.09 -9.67
CA TYR A 34 -13.34 28.96 -8.45
C TYR A 34 -13.13 27.46 -8.39
N ALA A 35 -11.94 27.00 -8.73
CA ALA A 35 -11.59 25.61 -8.52
C ALA A 35 -11.86 25.44 -7.04
N ALA A 36 -12.98 24.77 -6.70
CA ALA A 36 -13.28 24.43 -5.32
C ALA A 36 -11.98 23.84 -4.81
N GLY A 37 -11.42 24.43 -3.75
CA GLY A 37 -10.10 24.05 -3.27
C GLY A 37 -10.06 22.53 -3.18
N GLU A 38 -9.02 21.91 -3.72
CA GLU A 38 -8.89 20.46 -3.60
C GLU A 38 -7.95 20.17 -2.44
N PHE A 39 -8.20 19.09 -1.70
CA PHE A 39 -7.30 18.64 -0.64
C PHE A 39 -6.95 17.17 -0.80
N GLY A 40 -5.72 16.83 -0.46
CA GLY A 40 -5.23 15.45 -0.48
C GLY A 40 -5.40 14.75 0.88
N MET A 41 -5.17 13.45 0.87
CA MET A 41 -4.90 12.70 2.10
C MET A 41 -3.48 13.02 2.56
N SER A 42 -3.29 13.24 3.86
CA SER A 42 -1.97 13.53 4.43
C SER A 42 -1.16 12.26 4.69
N ALA A 43 -1.83 11.15 4.97
CA ALA A 43 -1.19 9.84 5.10
C ALA A 43 -2.18 8.69 4.82
N THR A 44 -1.64 7.58 4.35
CA THR A 44 -2.36 6.31 4.19
C THR A 44 -1.58 5.19 4.88
N SER A 45 -2.31 4.21 5.43
CA SER A 45 -1.72 2.98 5.96
C SER A 45 -2.57 1.80 5.49
N PRO A 46 -2.07 0.90 4.63
CA PRO A 46 -0.72 0.86 4.08
C PRO A 46 -0.34 2.09 3.26
N ALA A 47 0.91 2.52 3.37
CA ALA A 47 1.48 3.57 2.53
C ALA A 47 1.66 3.08 1.09
N ALA A 48 1.83 4.01 0.16
CA ALA A 48 2.08 3.69 -1.24
C ALA A 48 3.38 2.87 -1.40
N GLY A 49 3.27 1.69 -2.01
CA GLY A 49 4.36 0.74 -2.23
C GLY A 49 4.78 -0.05 -0.99
N GLU A 50 4.02 0.02 0.11
CA GLU A 50 4.35 -0.72 1.34
C GLU A 50 4.23 -2.23 1.11
N LYS A 51 5.16 -2.99 1.69
CA LYS A 51 5.26 -4.45 1.53
C LYS A 51 5.15 -5.14 2.88
N ASN A 52 4.81 -6.42 2.84
CA ASN A 52 4.62 -7.25 4.04
C ASN A 52 3.43 -6.81 4.90
N ILE A 53 2.34 -6.37 4.26
CA ILE A 53 1.10 -6.04 4.96
C ILE A 53 0.43 -7.32 5.47
N SER A 54 -0.11 -7.30 6.69
CA SER A 54 -0.80 -8.46 7.27
C SER A 54 -2.09 -8.79 6.49
N LEU A 55 -2.43 -10.08 6.40
CA LEU A 55 -3.59 -10.55 5.63
C LEU A 55 -4.94 -10.08 6.21
N GLY A 56 -4.96 -9.74 7.49
CA GLY A 56 -6.11 -9.18 8.19
C GLY A 56 -6.02 -7.66 8.42
N SER A 57 -5.12 -6.96 7.73
CA SER A 57 -5.01 -5.51 7.86
C SER A 57 -6.19 -4.80 7.18
N SER A 58 -6.62 -3.68 7.77
CA SER A 58 -7.52 -2.69 7.18
C SER A 58 -6.72 -1.56 6.51
N ILE A 59 -7.41 -0.68 5.77
CA ILE A 59 -6.80 0.50 5.16
C ILE A 59 -7.23 1.74 5.93
N LYS A 60 -6.27 2.58 6.30
CA LYS A 60 -6.46 3.80 7.09
C LYS A 60 -6.11 5.01 6.24
N LEU A 61 -6.95 6.03 6.34
CA LEU A 61 -6.86 7.30 5.65
C LEU A 61 -6.78 8.41 6.70
N SER A 62 -5.80 9.29 6.56
CA SER A 62 -5.59 10.43 7.45
C SER A 62 -5.62 11.73 6.65
N PHE A 63 -6.23 12.76 7.23
CA PHE A 63 -6.39 14.08 6.64
C PHE A 63 -5.82 15.17 7.58
N ASP A 64 -5.30 16.25 7.01
CA ASP A 64 -4.77 17.43 7.74
C ASP A 64 -5.88 18.35 8.25
N ARG A 65 -7.12 18.00 7.95
CA ARG A 65 -8.32 18.78 8.25
C ARG A 65 -9.49 17.85 8.58
N VAL A 66 -10.53 18.45 9.16
CA VAL A 66 -11.80 17.78 9.37
C VAL A 66 -12.52 17.66 8.02
N VAL A 67 -12.88 16.43 7.66
CA VAL A 67 -13.59 16.10 6.43
C VAL A 67 -14.83 15.29 6.76
N ASN A 68 -15.83 15.38 5.90
CA ASN A 68 -17.07 14.63 6.00
C ASN A 68 -17.21 13.71 4.77
N PRO A 69 -17.50 12.42 4.98
CA PRO A 69 -17.79 11.50 3.89
C PRO A 69 -19.02 11.97 3.12
N GLN A 70 -18.97 11.90 1.79
CA GLN A 70 -20.07 12.20 0.89
C GLN A 70 -20.65 10.89 0.32
N SER A 71 -21.08 10.88 -0.94
CA SER A 71 -21.55 9.68 -1.64
C SER A 71 -20.51 9.20 -2.65
N GLY A 72 -20.44 7.89 -2.83
CA GLY A 72 -19.62 7.23 -3.84
C GLY A 72 -18.94 5.99 -3.28
N GLU A 73 -18.00 5.44 -4.04
CA GLU A 73 -17.44 4.12 -3.76
C GLU A 73 -15.91 4.13 -3.81
N ILE A 74 -15.32 3.43 -2.85
CA ILE A 74 -13.89 3.15 -2.79
C ILE A 74 -13.69 1.73 -3.33
N THR A 75 -12.84 1.59 -4.34
CA THR A 75 -12.57 0.28 -4.95
C THR A 75 -11.17 -0.19 -4.60
N ILE A 76 -11.06 -1.44 -4.18
CA ILE A 76 -9.80 -2.14 -3.99
C ILE A 76 -9.74 -3.23 -5.05
N THR A 77 -8.67 -3.25 -5.83
CA THR A 77 -8.44 -4.24 -6.87
C THR A 77 -7.23 -5.10 -6.54
N GLN A 78 -7.25 -6.34 -6.98
CA GLN A 78 -6.15 -7.29 -6.88
C GLN A 78 -5.66 -7.61 -8.29
N ALA A 79 -4.44 -7.19 -8.61
CA ALA A 79 -3.85 -7.37 -9.95
C ALA A 79 -4.82 -6.99 -11.10
N GLY A 80 -5.55 -5.88 -10.94
CA GLY A 80 -6.50 -5.36 -11.93
C GLY A 80 -7.92 -5.93 -11.86
N ASN A 81 -8.20 -6.92 -11.01
CA ASN A 81 -9.56 -7.44 -10.80
C ASN A 81 -10.20 -6.81 -9.55
N PRO A 82 -11.50 -6.48 -9.56
CA PRO A 82 -12.16 -5.92 -8.38
C PRO A 82 -12.14 -6.93 -7.22
N PHE A 83 -11.53 -6.54 -6.10
CA PHE A 83 -11.49 -7.33 -4.87
C PHE A 83 -12.64 -6.93 -3.95
N VAL A 84 -12.75 -5.66 -3.57
CA VAL A 84 -13.90 -5.17 -2.79
C VAL A 84 -14.23 -3.74 -3.16
N THR A 85 -15.52 -3.43 -3.11
CA THR A 85 -16.05 -2.09 -3.27
C THR A 85 -16.74 -1.70 -1.97
N VAL A 86 -16.36 -0.56 -1.41
CA VAL A 86 -16.90 -0.04 -0.15
C VAL A 86 -17.55 1.30 -0.43
N SER A 87 -18.87 1.37 -0.31
CA SER A 87 -19.60 2.63 -0.45
C SER A 87 -19.38 3.50 0.79
N VAL A 88 -19.11 4.77 0.55
CA VAL A 88 -18.92 5.78 1.59
C VAL A 88 -20.22 5.96 2.39
N GLY A 89 -20.12 6.01 3.72
CA GLY A 89 -21.29 6.10 4.62
C GLY A 89 -21.91 4.75 5.02
N THR A 90 -21.30 3.62 4.64
CA THR A 90 -21.68 2.28 5.12
C THR A 90 -20.81 1.82 6.29
N LEU A 91 -21.14 0.67 6.89
CA LEU A 91 -20.33 0.04 7.95
C LEU A 91 -18.89 -0.31 7.50
N GLY A 92 -18.61 -0.30 6.18
CA GLY A 92 -17.27 -0.54 5.65
C GLY A 92 -16.32 0.66 5.76
N LEU A 93 -16.83 1.86 6.09
CA LEU A 93 -16.01 3.05 6.35
C LEU A 93 -16.24 3.49 7.80
N VAL A 94 -15.29 3.18 8.66
CA VAL A 94 -15.37 3.45 10.10
C VAL A 94 -14.38 4.54 10.47
N GLY A 95 -14.84 5.62 11.07
CA GLY A 95 -13.95 6.72 11.44
C GLY A 95 -14.72 7.99 11.77
N SER A 96 -13.97 9.05 12.05
CA SER A 96 -14.53 10.37 12.34
C SER A 96 -13.54 11.46 11.99
N SER A 97 -14.09 12.55 11.45
CA SER A 97 -13.44 13.84 11.24
C SER A 97 -12.22 13.80 10.32
N ASN A 98 -11.05 13.43 10.83
CA ASN A 98 -9.77 13.46 10.11
C ASN A 98 -9.15 12.08 9.91
N TYR A 99 -9.79 11.02 10.44
CA TYR A 99 -9.31 9.66 10.34
C TYR A 99 -10.45 8.72 9.93
N TYR A 100 -10.21 7.94 8.87
CA TYR A 100 -11.15 6.95 8.36
C TYR A 100 -10.45 5.63 8.11
N GLU A 101 -11.11 4.53 8.46
CA GLU A 101 -10.65 3.17 8.28
C GLU A 101 -11.62 2.41 7.39
N ILE A 102 -11.13 1.95 6.26
CA ILE A 102 -11.84 1.07 5.34
C ILE A 102 -11.67 -0.35 5.86
N ARG A 103 -12.80 -0.95 6.21
CA ARG A 103 -12.92 -2.34 6.67
C ARG A 103 -13.82 -3.08 5.71
N TRP A 104 -13.40 -4.29 5.33
CA TRP A 104 -14.24 -5.24 4.61
C TRP A 104 -14.44 -6.47 5.49
N GLY A 105 -15.46 -7.27 5.16
CA GLY A 105 -15.87 -8.43 5.97
C GLY A 105 -14.72 -9.41 6.20
N ALA A 106 -14.71 -10.00 7.41
CA ALA A 106 -13.70 -11.00 7.80
C ALA A 106 -13.78 -12.30 6.97
N ASP A 107 -14.87 -12.48 6.21
CA ASP A 107 -15.06 -13.56 5.24
C ASP A 107 -14.17 -13.44 4.00
N LYS A 108 -13.57 -12.27 3.77
CA LYS A 108 -12.71 -11.99 2.61
C LYS A 108 -11.33 -11.48 3.02
N PRO A 109 -10.49 -12.34 3.64
CA PRO A 109 -9.12 -11.96 3.98
C PRO A 109 -8.31 -11.67 2.72
N LEU A 110 -7.26 -10.85 2.87
CA LEU A 110 -6.31 -10.64 1.79
C LEU A 110 -5.52 -11.91 1.53
N GLU A 111 -5.19 -12.17 0.27
CA GLU A 111 -4.37 -13.30 -0.14
C GLU A 111 -2.88 -13.01 0.08
N PRO A 112 -2.08 -14.04 0.43
CA PRO A 112 -0.65 -13.88 0.65
C PRO A 112 0.12 -13.58 -0.64
N ASN A 113 1.14 -12.72 -0.52
CA ASN A 113 2.05 -12.34 -1.62
C ASN A 113 1.29 -11.80 -2.86
N LYS A 114 0.28 -10.96 -2.62
CA LYS A 114 -0.52 -10.29 -3.65
C LYS A 114 -0.39 -8.78 -3.53
N SER A 115 -0.45 -8.12 -4.68
CA SER A 115 -0.55 -6.66 -4.77
C SER A 115 -2.01 -6.24 -4.86
N TYR A 116 -2.34 -5.22 -4.07
CA TYR A 116 -3.66 -4.61 -4.02
C TYR A 116 -3.54 -3.12 -4.36
N THR A 117 -4.40 -2.65 -5.25
CA THR A 117 -4.50 -1.23 -5.61
C THR A 117 -5.77 -0.65 -5.01
N VAL A 118 -5.61 0.39 -4.20
CA VAL A 118 -6.72 1.17 -3.63
C VAL A 118 -6.98 2.35 -4.54
N SER A 119 -8.23 2.57 -4.93
CA SER A 119 -8.67 3.67 -5.78
C SER A 119 -9.81 4.42 -5.11
N ILE A 120 -9.56 5.69 -4.83
CA ILE A 120 -10.49 6.64 -4.19
C ILE A 120 -10.77 7.75 -5.21
N PRO A 121 -11.99 7.85 -5.76
CA PRO A 121 -12.35 8.92 -6.68
C PRO A 121 -12.36 10.30 -5.99
N LYS A 122 -12.27 11.35 -6.81
CA LYS A 122 -12.42 12.74 -6.38
C LYS A 122 -13.80 12.97 -5.77
N GLY A 123 -13.88 13.81 -4.74
CA GLY A 123 -15.14 14.27 -4.15
C GLY A 123 -15.78 13.32 -3.14
N LEU A 124 -15.14 12.20 -2.78
CA LEU A 124 -15.66 11.31 -1.74
C LEU A 124 -15.64 11.91 -0.34
N PHE A 125 -14.74 12.87 -0.08
CA PHE A 125 -14.69 13.60 1.17
C PHE A 125 -14.76 15.10 0.89
N LYS A 126 -15.46 15.82 1.77
CA LYS A 126 -15.64 17.28 1.68
C LYS A 126 -15.32 17.92 3.01
N ASP A 127 -14.58 19.01 3.01
CA ASP A 127 -14.25 19.73 4.25
C ASP A 127 -15.37 20.72 4.63
N GLY A 128 -15.19 21.43 5.75
CA GLY A 128 -16.13 22.46 6.22
C GLY A 128 -16.23 23.69 5.31
N SER A 129 -15.22 23.99 4.48
CA SER A 129 -15.25 25.09 3.51
C SER A 129 -15.92 24.72 2.18
N GLY A 130 -16.18 23.43 1.97
CA GLY A 130 -16.80 22.89 0.77
C GLY A 130 -15.82 22.51 -0.34
N ALA A 131 -14.53 22.52 -0.04
CA ALA A 131 -13.46 21.93 -0.82
C ALA A 131 -13.61 20.39 -0.88
N GLU A 132 -13.26 19.81 -2.02
CA GLU A 132 -13.43 18.39 -2.31
C GLU A 132 -12.10 17.64 -2.21
N SER A 133 -12.14 16.35 -1.85
CA SER A 133 -10.94 15.52 -1.83
C SER A 133 -10.43 15.20 -3.22
N SER A 134 -9.12 15.23 -3.40
CA SER A 134 -8.43 14.74 -4.60
C SER A 134 -8.70 13.26 -4.84
N ALA A 135 -8.65 12.85 -6.11
CA ALA A 135 -8.55 11.44 -6.43
C ALA A 135 -7.21 10.89 -5.91
N ALA A 136 -7.22 9.69 -5.33
CA ALA A 136 -6.02 9.02 -4.84
C ALA A 136 -6.01 7.57 -5.32
N SER A 137 -4.83 7.10 -5.74
CA SER A 137 -4.62 5.71 -6.10
C SER A 137 -3.24 5.26 -5.68
N TRP A 138 -3.14 4.13 -4.98
CA TRP A 138 -1.86 3.56 -4.58
C TRP A 138 -1.92 2.04 -4.48
N GLU A 139 -0.75 1.42 -4.48
CA GLU A 139 -0.61 -0.03 -4.36
C GLU A 139 0.08 -0.40 -3.03
N PHE A 140 -0.26 -1.56 -2.48
CA PHE A 140 0.49 -2.21 -1.40
C PHE A 140 0.57 -3.72 -1.63
N THR A 141 1.54 -4.39 -1.01
CA THR A 141 1.76 -5.84 -1.15
C THR A 141 1.65 -6.55 0.19
N THR A 142 0.87 -7.62 0.22
CA THR A 142 0.70 -8.46 1.41
C THR A 142 1.92 -9.31 1.72
N SER A 143 2.05 -9.68 2.99
CA SER A 143 3.03 -10.65 3.47
C SER A 143 2.87 -12.00 2.79
N PRO A 144 3.97 -12.77 2.64
CA PRO A 144 3.87 -14.18 2.32
C PRO A 144 3.12 -14.93 3.42
N GLU A 145 2.55 -16.08 3.06
CA GLU A 145 1.92 -16.96 4.04
C GLU A 145 2.96 -17.40 5.07
N THR A 146 2.75 -17.03 6.34
CA THR A 146 3.53 -17.56 7.45
C THR A 146 3.02 -18.96 7.77
N SER A 147 3.65 -19.98 7.14
CA SER A 147 3.46 -21.36 7.58
C SER A 147 3.76 -21.42 9.08
N GLN A 148 2.79 -21.84 9.89
CA GLN A 148 3.01 -22.03 11.32
C GLN A 148 4.23 -22.95 11.50
N GLY A 149 5.17 -22.53 12.35
CA GLY A 149 6.47 -23.19 12.49
C GLY A 149 6.34 -24.69 12.74
N VAL A 150 7.22 -25.48 12.13
CA VAL A 150 7.28 -26.93 12.32
C VAL A 150 7.55 -27.21 13.80
N SER A 151 6.56 -27.77 14.49
CA SER A 151 6.72 -28.24 15.87
C SER A 151 7.19 -29.69 15.87
N ILE A 152 8.25 -29.98 16.63
CA ILE A 152 8.67 -31.37 16.90
C ILE A 152 7.76 -31.89 18.00
N THR A 153 6.95 -32.88 17.68
CA THR A 153 5.96 -33.43 18.63
C THR A 153 6.44 -34.72 19.28
N GLU A 154 7.48 -35.36 18.76
CA GLU A 154 7.97 -36.63 19.28
C GLU A 154 9.49 -36.77 19.20
N PHE A 155 10.07 -37.28 20.29
CA PHE A 155 11.49 -37.59 20.43
C PHE A 155 11.63 -39.08 20.76
N SER A 156 12.51 -39.77 20.04
CA SER A 156 12.89 -41.15 20.37
C SER A 156 14.42 -41.28 20.38
N PRO A 157 15.03 -41.65 21.51
CA PRO A 157 14.38 -41.93 22.78
C PRO A 157 13.87 -40.62 23.45
N VAL A 158 12.91 -40.76 24.37
CA VAL A 158 12.28 -39.61 25.04
C VAL A 158 13.31 -38.75 25.78
N ASN A 159 13.06 -37.45 25.91
CA ASN A 159 13.92 -36.54 26.65
C ASN A 159 14.29 -37.12 28.04
N ASN A 160 15.55 -37.01 28.43
CA ASN A 160 16.11 -37.54 29.68
C ASN A 160 16.10 -39.08 29.82
N SER A 161 15.97 -39.81 28.72
CA SER A 161 16.20 -41.26 28.73
C SER A 161 17.69 -41.60 28.85
N ARG A 162 18.00 -42.70 29.55
CA ARG A 162 19.36 -43.25 29.67
C ARG A 162 19.41 -44.64 29.02
N PRO A 163 19.42 -44.71 27.68
CA PRO A 163 19.45 -45.97 26.95
C PRO A 163 20.80 -46.66 27.15
N ASP A 164 20.75 -47.99 27.21
CA ASP A 164 21.96 -48.81 27.28
C ASP A 164 22.84 -48.61 26.04
N SER A 165 24.17 -48.66 26.22
CA SER A 165 25.17 -48.40 25.18
C SER A 165 25.06 -49.32 23.97
N ALA A 166 24.48 -50.53 24.11
CA ALA A 166 24.23 -51.46 23.01
C ALA A 166 22.82 -51.32 22.39
N ALA A 167 21.92 -50.59 23.05
CA ALA A 167 20.52 -50.44 22.64
C ALA A 167 20.27 -49.21 21.75
N LEU A 168 21.10 -48.16 21.83
CA LEU A 168 20.89 -46.95 21.05
C LEU A 168 21.41 -47.08 19.61
N LYS A 169 20.55 -47.54 18.70
CA LYS A 169 20.89 -47.68 17.27
C LYS A 169 20.62 -46.44 16.43
N SER A 170 19.66 -45.60 16.85
CA SER A 170 19.22 -44.41 16.09
C SER A 170 18.48 -43.44 16.99
N VAL A 171 18.61 -42.13 16.72
CA VAL A 171 17.75 -41.07 17.28
C VAL A 171 16.73 -40.67 16.22
N LYS A 172 15.45 -40.60 16.59
CA LYS A 172 14.34 -40.18 15.72
C LYS A 172 13.65 -38.95 16.28
N LEU A 173 13.28 -38.06 15.38
CA LEU A 173 12.52 -36.84 15.65
C LEU A 173 11.34 -36.84 14.68
N GLN A 174 10.11 -36.73 15.19
CA GLN A 174 8.94 -36.58 14.33
C GLN A 174 8.41 -35.16 14.40
N ALA A 175 8.27 -34.54 13.23
CA ALA A 175 7.59 -33.28 13.07
C ALA A 175 6.08 -33.53 13.02
N GLY A 176 5.29 -32.69 13.70
CA GLY A 176 3.83 -32.75 13.66
C GLY A 176 3.23 -32.31 12.31
N GLN A 177 4.06 -31.85 11.36
CA GLN A 177 3.65 -31.37 10.05
C GLN A 177 4.62 -31.81 8.95
N LYS A 178 4.13 -31.89 7.70
CA LYS A 178 4.91 -32.28 6.51
C LYS A 178 5.98 -31.22 6.21
N ILE A 179 7.25 -31.61 6.28
CA ILE A 179 8.38 -30.72 6.05
C ILE A 179 8.73 -30.61 4.56
N ALA A 180 8.77 -29.39 4.01
CA ALA A 180 8.95 -29.15 2.57
C ALA A 180 10.42 -29.01 2.10
N LYS A 181 11.41 -29.01 3.01
CA LYS A 181 12.84 -28.96 2.64
C LYS A 181 13.70 -29.90 3.49
N ARG A 182 14.66 -30.56 2.83
CA ARG A 182 15.60 -31.53 3.43
C ARG A 182 16.50 -30.85 4.47
N TRP A 183 16.55 -31.40 5.68
CA TRP A 183 17.47 -30.96 6.73
C TRP A 183 18.92 -31.42 6.45
N ARG A 184 19.88 -30.61 6.88
CA ARG A 184 21.27 -31.03 7.13
C ARG A 184 21.46 -31.08 8.65
N VAL A 185 21.57 -32.27 9.22
CA VAL A 185 21.88 -32.44 10.65
C VAL A 185 23.35 -32.02 10.85
N ARG A 186 23.60 -31.02 11.69
CA ARG A 186 24.96 -30.71 12.18
C ARG A 186 25.07 -31.27 13.59
N GLN A 187 25.87 -32.31 13.75
CA GLN A 187 26.16 -32.89 15.05
C GLN A 187 27.30 -32.09 15.69
N THR A 188 26.97 -31.28 16.69
CA THR A 188 27.98 -30.59 17.51
C THR A 188 28.21 -31.42 18.76
N TYR A 189 29.38 -32.06 18.88
CA TYR A 189 29.78 -32.76 20.09
C TYR A 189 30.31 -31.74 21.12
N LEU A 190 29.59 -31.55 22.22
CA LEU A 190 30.14 -30.94 23.43
C LEU A 190 30.62 -32.06 24.36
N PHE A 191 31.92 -32.34 24.34
CA PHE A 191 32.57 -33.10 25.42
C PHE A 191 32.90 -32.10 26.54
N SER A 192 32.17 -32.15 27.65
CA SER A 192 32.70 -31.63 28.92
C SER A 192 33.51 -32.74 29.57
N ARG A 193 34.77 -32.45 29.90
CA ARG A 193 35.64 -33.31 30.71
C ARG A 193 35.08 -33.47 32.13
#